data_AF-A0A438NA65-F1
#
_entry.id   AF-A0A438NA65-F1
#
_cell.length_a   1.000
_cell.length_b   1.000
_cell.length_c   1.000
_cell.angle_alpha   90.00
_cell.angle_beta   90.00
_cell.angle_gamma   90.00
#
_symmetry.space_group_name_H-M   'P 1'
#
loop_
_entity.id
_entity.type
_entity.pdbx_description
1 polymer ?
#
loop_
_entity_poly.entity_id
_entity_poly.type
_entity_poly.pdbx_seq_one_letter_code
_entity_poly.pdbx_strand_id
1 'polypeptide(L)'
;MPDIYAEIDFLARLDLYANERPYIMLLGVEDEIDDDVPITNLQFETKSKILIQDMREHPELNFSQCGFEFLRDHQSRVTVFETEGDIMLYKRETEALLSSHFDAVKALTYEVKLRKNIHFERTEYDANDELVIEGPATGAHNGTNKPDSRFYQADLADLTYESGFKMVWHRLQPEDRAKYLRPGYRIRVINTWRPLNDTLEDRPLALCDSRTVMDDDLKVSDRVFPTHGKSGELYFLQYNPGQRWYWLERQRSTEPFVFLTFDTMAKRNMAKRG
;
A
#
# COMPACT_ATOMS: atom_id res chain seq x y z
N MET A 1 -21.61 14.16 -6.39
CA MET A 1 -21.86 12.73 -6.73
C MET A 1 -21.94 11.97 -5.40
N PRO A 2 -22.89 11.03 -5.13
CA PRO A 2 -23.28 10.77 -3.74
C PRO A 2 -22.24 9.95 -2.96
N ASP A 3 -22.01 10.38 -1.72
CA ASP A 3 -21.35 9.56 -0.71
C ASP A 3 -22.02 8.18 -0.64
N ILE A 4 -21.20 7.14 -0.50
CA ILE A 4 -21.66 5.76 -0.40
C ILE A 4 -21.45 5.22 1.01
N TYR A 5 -22.21 4.18 1.35
CA TYR A 5 -21.98 3.40 2.56
C TYR A 5 -21.53 2.00 2.15
N ALA A 6 -20.42 1.54 2.72
CA ALA A 6 -19.85 0.24 2.40
C ALA A 6 -19.52 -0.58 3.66
N GLU A 7 -19.18 -1.84 3.42
CA GLU A 7 -18.58 -2.73 4.40
C GLU A 7 -17.06 -2.75 4.18
N ILE A 8 -16.30 -2.65 5.27
CA ILE A 8 -14.83 -2.74 5.25
C ILE A 8 -14.42 -3.69 6.36
N ASP A 9 -13.52 -4.61 6.03
CA ASP A 9 -12.89 -5.49 7.01
C ASP A 9 -11.69 -4.81 7.67
N PHE A 10 -11.67 -4.85 8.99
CA PHE A 10 -10.60 -4.32 9.83
C PHE A 10 -10.00 -5.45 10.67
N LEU A 11 -8.74 -5.32 11.09
CA LEU A 11 -8.20 -6.23 12.10
C LEU A 11 -9.00 -6.10 13.39
N ALA A 12 -9.45 -7.23 13.92
CA ALA A 12 -10.20 -7.29 15.16
C ALA A 12 -9.37 -6.76 16.34
N ARG A 13 -10.03 -6.12 17.31
CA ARG A 13 -9.41 -5.74 18.58
C ARG A 13 -9.49 -6.91 19.56
N LEU A 14 -8.47 -7.78 19.53
CA LEU A 14 -8.38 -8.95 20.40
C LEU A 14 -7.39 -8.73 21.54
N ASP A 15 -7.73 -9.21 22.75
CA ASP A 15 -6.82 -9.23 23.90
C ASP A 15 -5.56 -10.09 23.64
N LEU A 16 -5.67 -11.06 22.72
CA LEU A 16 -4.55 -11.85 22.21
C LEU A 16 -3.39 -10.93 21.77
N TYR A 17 -3.70 -9.85 21.08
CA TYR A 17 -2.69 -8.93 20.51
C TYR A 17 -1.94 -8.10 21.54
N ALA A 18 -2.31 -8.17 22.82
CA ALA A 18 -1.52 -7.62 23.91
C ALA A 18 -0.35 -8.52 24.30
N ASN A 19 -0.45 -9.82 24.06
CA ASN A 19 0.53 -10.83 24.49
C ASN A 19 1.24 -11.51 23.30
N GLU A 20 0.60 -11.56 22.15
CA GLU A 20 1.08 -12.21 20.94
C GLU A 20 0.88 -11.29 19.73
N ARG A 21 1.93 -11.00 18.98
CA ARG A 21 1.80 -10.13 17.81
C ARG A 21 0.93 -10.80 16.74
N PRO A 22 0.11 -10.03 16.01
CA PRO A 22 -0.50 -10.52 14.79
C PRO A 22 0.58 -11.06 13.83
N TYR A 23 0.33 -12.15 13.13
CA TYR A 23 1.26 -12.68 12.13
C TYR A 23 0.55 -13.39 10.99
N ILE A 24 1.24 -13.45 9.86
CA ILE A 24 0.91 -14.32 8.73
C ILE A 24 2.18 -14.94 8.17
N MET A 25 2.13 -16.25 7.92
CA MET A 25 3.16 -17.02 7.23
C MET A 25 2.81 -17.07 5.75
N LEU A 26 3.74 -16.65 4.91
CA LEU A 26 3.61 -16.80 3.46
C LEU A 26 4.43 -17.99 3.02
N LEU A 27 3.70 -19.05 2.66
CA LEU A 27 4.30 -20.31 2.26
C LEU A 27 4.67 -20.27 0.79
N GLY A 28 5.94 -20.55 0.51
CA GLY A 28 6.40 -20.89 -0.84
C GLY A 28 5.93 -22.29 -1.26
N VAL A 29 6.03 -22.58 -2.55
CA VAL A 29 5.67 -23.89 -3.13
C VAL A 29 6.48 -25.04 -2.53
N GLU A 30 7.69 -24.75 -2.01
CA GLU A 30 8.59 -25.72 -1.39
C GLU A 30 8.49 -25.75 0.15
N ASP A 31 7.61 -24.93 0.76
CA ASP A 31 7.50 -24.84 2.21
C ASP A 31 6.63 -26.00 2.75
N GLU A 32 7.24 -26.94 3.47
CA GLU A 32 6.52 -27.97 4.24
C GLU A 32 6.27 -27.49 5.67
N ILE A 33 5.00 -27.45 6.09
CA ILE A 33 4.60 -27.15 7.47
C ILE A 33 3.64 -28.22 7.96
N ASP A 34 3.77 -28.61 9.23
CA ASP A 34 2.82 -29.49 9.90
C ASP A 34 1.41 -28.88 9.89
N ASP A 35 0.39 -29.68 9.55
CA ASP A 35 -1.02 -29.25 9.44
C ASP A 35 -1.57 -28.56 10.72
N ASP A 36 -0.97 -28.86 11.88
CA ASP A 36 -1.37 -28.34 13.18
C ASP A 36 -0.79 -26.95 13.49
N VAL A 37 0.12 -26.42 12.67
CA VAL A 37 0.72 -25.09 12.88
C VAL A 37 -0.16 -24.02 12.23
N PRO A 38 -0.78 -23.12 13.01
CA PRO A 38 -1.56 -22.04 12.43
C PRO A 38 -0.65 -21.10 11.64
N ILE A 39 -0.93 -20.96 10.34
CA ILE A 39 -0.20 -20.08 9.43
C ILE A 39 -0.51 -18.59 9.65
N THR A 40 -1.49 -18.26 10.49
CA THR A 40 -1.86 -16.90 10.86
C THR A 40 -2.66 -16.89 12.16
N ASN A 41 -2.54 -15.82 12.94
CA ASN A 41 -3.46 -15.50 14.05
C ASN A 41 -4.28 -14.22 13.77
N LEU A 42 -4.27 -13.72 12.52
CA LEU A 42 -5.06 -12.58 12.09
C LEU A 42 -6.55 -12.93 12.11
N GLN A 43 -7.33 -12.10 12.80
CA GLN A 43 -8.78 -12.15 12.76
C GLN A 43 -9.31 -10.79 12.34
N PHE A 44 -10.31 -10.80 11.45
CA PHE A 44 -10.91 -9.59 10.92
C PHE A 44 -12.34 -9.44 11.40
N GLU A 45 -12.76 -8.20 11.58
CA GLU A 45 -14.14 -7.82 11.83
C GLU A 45 -14.65 -6.92 10.70
N THR A 46 -15.82 -7.27 10.15
CA THR A 46 -16.50 -6.45 9.16
C THR A 46 -17.24 -5.32 9.85
N LYS A 47 -16.96 -4.08 9.44
CA LYS A 47 -17.76 -2.91 9.85
C LYS A 47 -18.60 -2.46 8.68
N SER A 48 -19.91 -2.41 8.90
CA SER A 48 -20.88 -1.92 7.94
C SER A 48 -21.17 -0.44 8.12
N LYS A 49 -21.78 0.16 7.10
CA LYS A 49 -22.18 1.58 7.08
C LYS A 49 -21.00 2.54 7.27
N ILE A 50 -19.83 2.18 6.72
CA ILE A 50 -18.71 3.11 6.61
C ILE A 50 -19.03 4.12 5.52
N LEU A 51 -19.08 5.40 5.88
CA LEU A 51 -19.23 6.48 4.92
C LEU A 51 -17.95 6.61 4.09
N ILE A 52 -18.09 6.55 2.77
CA ILE A 52 -17.01 6.77 1.80
C ILE A 52 -17.43 7.90 0.87
N GLN A 53 -16.66 8.98 0.87
CA GLN A 53 -17.01 10.23 0.19
C GLN A 53 -16.31 10.37 -1.17
N ASP A 54 -16.96 10.97 -2.16
CA ASP A 54 -16.33 11.19 -3.48
C ASP A 54 -15.23 12.25 -3.38
N MET A 55 -13.99 11.85 -3.66
CA MET A 55 -12.81 12.72 -3.66
C MET A 55 -12.95 13.96 -4.52
N ARG A 56 -13.82 13.96 -5.55
CA ARG A 56 -14.04 15.15 -6.39
C ARG A 56 -14.69 16.30 -5.66
N GLU A 57 -15.44 16.02 -4.59
CA GLU A 57 -16.08 17.02 -3.73
C GLU A 57 -15.13 17.54 -2.65
N HIS A 58 -13.90 17.01 -2.59
CA HIS A 58 -12.89 17.28 -1.56
C HIS A 58 -11.56 17.80 -2.15
N PRO A 59 -11.55 19.03 -2.73
CA PRO A 59 -10.35 19.61 -3.35
C PRO A 59 -9.21 19.88 -2.36
N GLU A 60 -9.46 19.84 -1.05
CA GLU A 60 -8.45 19.93 -0.01
C GLU A 60 -7.58 18.67 0.13
N LEU A 61 -8.04 17.51 -0.37
CA LEU A 61 -7.26 16.28 -0.36
C LEU A 61 -6.09 16.39 -1.33
N ASN A 62 -4.89 16.12 -0.84
CA ASN A 62 -3.68 16.15 -1.64
C ASN A 62 -2.63 15.21 -1.06
N PHE A 63 -1.75 14.73 -1.93
CA PHE A 63 -0.74 13.73 -1.59
C PHE A 63 0.14 14.13 -0.41
N SER A 64 0.50 15.41 -0.33
CA SER A 64 1.41 15.90 0.71
C SER A 64 0.79 15.88 2.12
N GLN A 65 -0.53 15.98 2.22
CA GLN A 65 -1.25 16.10 3.49
C GLN A 65 -1.93 14.80 3.93
N CYS A 66 -2.68 14.15 3.03
CA CYS A 66 -3.42 12.93 3.36
C CYS A 66 -2.74 11.66 2.83
N GLY A 67 -1.62 11.78 2.13
CA GLY A 67 -0.85 10.64 1.64
C GLY A 67 -1.38 10.07 0.32
N PHE A 68 -2.39 10.65 -0.30
CA PHE A 68 -2.89 10.20 -1.60
C PHE A 68 -3.47 11.33 -2.43
N GLU A 69 -3.54 11.09 -3.73
CA GLU A 69 -4.28 11.88 -4.71
C GLU A 69 -4.64 11.02 -5.92
N PHE A 70 -5.45 11.55 -6.82
CA PHE A 70 -5.56 11.03 -8.19
C PHE A 70 -4.95 12.04 -9.15
N LEU A 71 -4.22 11.54 -10.13
CA LEU A 71 -3.73 12.36 -11.22
C LEU A 71 -4.85 12.62 -12.22
N ARG A 72 -4.75 13.70 -12.96
CA ARG A 72 -5.71 14.03 -14.02
C ARG A 72 -5.05 13.85 -15.38
N ASP A 73 -5.84 13.36 -16.33
CA ASP A 73 -5.55 13.35 -17.76
C ASP A 73 -4.26 12.60 -18.16
N HIS A 74 -3.91 11.56 -17.41
CA HIS A 74 -2.76 10.72 -17.74
C HIS A 74 -3.20 9.44 -18.46
N GLN A 75 -3.18 9.49 -19.80
CA GLN A 75 -3.50 8.35 -20.66
C GLN A 75 -2.30 7.41 -20.80
N SER A 76 -2.47 6.15 -20.38
CA SER A 76 -1.44 5.12 -20.58
C SER A 76 -1.35 4.68 -22.04
N ARG A 77 -0.13 4.44 -22.50
CA ARG A 77 0.14 3.80 -23.81
C ARG A 77 -0.07 2.29 -23.75
N VAL A 78 -0.07 1.71 -22.56
CA VAL A 78 -0.29 0.29 -22.29
C VAL A 78 -1.68 0.10 -21.68
N THR A 79 -2.59 -0.49 -22.45
CA THR A 79 -3.97 -0.79 -22.01
C THR A 79 -4.26 -2.29 -21.94
N VAL A 80 -3.37 -3.11 -22.48
CA VAL A 80 -3.44 -4.57 -22.52
C VAL A 80 -2.12 -5.12 -22.01
N PHE A 81 -2.18 -6.18 -21.20
CA PHE A 81 -1.02 -6.83 -20.58
C PHE A 81 -1.03 -8.31 -20.91
N GLU A 82 -0.33 -8.69 -21.98
CA GLU A 82 -0.24 -10.08 -22.46
C GLU A 82 1.20 -10.62 -22.38
N THR A 83 2.18 -9.72 -22.33
CA THR A 83 3.60 -10.06 -22.38
C THR A 83 4.39 -9.34 -21.29
N GLU A 84 5.56 -9.88 -20.94
CA GLU A 84 6.55 -9.18 -20.12
C GLU A 84 6.94 -7.81 -20.71
N GLY A 85 6.91 -7.68 -22.04
CA GLY A 85 7.17 -6.43 -22.74
C GLY A 85 6.16 -5.32 -22.37
N ASP A 86 4.88 -5.67 -22.23
CA ASP A 86 3.82 -4.74 -21.84
C ASP A 86 4.05 -4.23 -20.40
N ILE A 87 4.40 -5.16 -19.49
CA ILE A 87 4.75 -4.84 -18.11
C ILE A 87 5.95 -3.89 -18.07
N MET A 88 7.01 -4.17 -18.84
CA MET A 88 8.20 -3.33 -18.88
C MET A 88 7.93 -1.94 -19.47
N LEU A 89 7.06 -1.82 -20.48
CA LEU A 89 6.63 -0.53 -21.01
C LEU A 89 5.82 0.26 -19.98
N TYR A 90 4.89 -0.39 -19.29
CA TYR A 90 4.08 0.25 -18.25
C TYR A 90 4.92 0.69 -17.03
N LYS A 91 5.89 -0.13 -16.61
CA LYS A 91 6.87 0.22 -15.57
C LYS A 91 7.60 1.51 -15.93
N ARG A 92 8.15 1.61 -17.15
CA ARG A 92 8.88 2.80 -17.62
C ARG A 92 7.99 4.03 -17.74
N GLU A 93 6.76 3.86 -18.22
CA GLU A 93 5.79 4.96 -18.30
C GLU A 93 5.43 5.49 -16.90
N THR A 94 5.18 4.60 -15.95
CA THR A 94 4.88 4.94 -14.56
C THR A 94 6.08 5.62 -13.89
N GLU A 95 7.30 5.14 -14.13
CA GLU A 95 8.53 5.79 -13.65
C GLU A 95 8.67 7.22 -14.20
N ALA A 96 8.39 7.43 -15.48
CA ALA A 96 8.45 8.76 -16.09
C ALA A 96 7.36 9.69 -15.53
N LEU A 97 6.14 9.18 -15.36
CA LEU A 97 5.03 9.90 -14.73
C LEU A 97 5.38 10.36 -13.32
N LEU A 98 5.82 9.43 -12.46
CA LEU A 98 6.17 9.73 -11.07
C LEU A 98 7.40 10.65 -10.98
N SER A 99 8.38 10.48 -11.87
CA SER A 99 9.56 11.37 -11.92
C SER A 99 9.15 12.80 -12.24
N SER A 100 8.29 13.00 -13.24
CA SER A 100 7.80 14.32 -13.61
C SER A 100 6.90 14.93 -12.53
N HIS A 101 5.99 14.13 -11.95
CA HIS A 101 5.00 14.61 -11.00
C HIS A 101 5.61 15.00 -9.65
N PHE A 102 6.61 14.23 -9.20
CA PHE A 102 7.25 14.45 -7.90
C PHE A 102 8.61 15.12 -7.95
N ASP A 103 9.04 15.60 -9.13
CA ASP A 103 10.39 16.12 -9.39
C ASP A 103 11.48 15.15 -8.89
N ALA A 104 11.27 13.85 -9.15
CA ALA A 104 12.15 12.81 -8.66
C ALA A 104 13.35 12.64 -9.60
N VAL A 105 14.56 12.70 -9.04
CA VAL A 105 15.81 12.41 -9.76
C VAL A 105 15.95 10.95 -10.19
N LYS A 106 15.13 10.06 -9.60
CA LYS A 106 15.04 8.63 -9.89
C LYS A 106 13.67 8.13 -9.46
N ALA A 107 13.00 7.40 -10.35
CA ALA A 107 11.91 6.49 -10.02
C ALA A 107 12.31 5.07 -10.42
N LEU A 108 11.79 4.08 -9.71
CA LEU A 108 11.97 2.66 -10.00
C LEU A 108 10.68 1.93 -9.67
N THR A 109 10.09 1.25 -10.66
CA THR A 109 8.96 0.35 -10.43
C THR A 109 9.50 -1.06 -10.18
N TYR A 110 9.41 -1.51 -8.93
CA TYR A 110 9.93 -2.83 -8.53
C TYR A 110 8.88 -3.94 -8.56
N GLU A 111 7.59 -3.60 -8.65
CA GLU A 111 6.49 -4.55 -8.67
C GLU A 111 5.33 -3.99 -9.49
N VAL A 112 4.68 -4.87 -10.25
CA VAL A 112 3.39 -4.61 -10.92
C VAL A 112 2.48 -5.77 -10.55
N LYS A 113 1.22 -5.48 -10.22
CA LYS A 113 0.21 -6.49 -9.92
C LYS A 113 -1.02 -6.24 -10.76
N LEU A 114 -1.43 -7.25 -11.53
CA LEU A 114 -2.67 -7.24 -12.26
C LEU A 114 -3.77 -7.83 -11.38
N ARG A 115 -4.92 -7.16 -11.32
CA ARG A 115 -6.09 -7.61 -10.56
C ARG A 115 -7.27 -7.81 -11.47
N LYS A 116 -7.96 -8.94 -11.30
CA LYS A 116 -9.25 -9.18 -11.96
C LYS A 116 -10.35 -9.25 -10.91
N ASN A 117 -11.48 -8.65 -11.24
CA ASN A 117 -12.66 -8.70 -10.40
C ASN A 117 -13.39 -10.04 -10.55
N ILE A 118 -12.79 -11.11 -10.03
CA ILE A 118 -13.32 -12.48 -10.06
C ILE A 118 -13.35 -13.06 -8.64
N HIS A 119 -14.13 -14.13 -8.43
CA HIS A 119 -13.97 -14.95 -7.23
C HIS A 119 -12.57 -15.58 -7.29
N PHE A 120 -11.78 -15.39 -6.24
CA PHE A 120 -10.37 -15.74 -6.20
C PHE A 120 -10.09 -16.57 -4.95
N GLU A 121 -9.70 -17.82 -5.16
CA GLU A 121 -9.15 -18.70 -4.14
C GLU A 121 -7.70 -18.95 -4.50
N ARG A 122 -6.77 -18.55 -3.62
CA ARG A 122 -5.34 -18.75 -3.86
C ARG A 122 -4.95 -20.15 -3.42
N THR A 123 -4.64 -21.02 -4.37
CA THR A 123 -4.13 -22.38 -4.09
C THR A 123 -2.60 -22.43 -4.07
N GLU A 124 -1.93 -21.56 -4.83
CA GLU A 124 -0.47 -21.45 -4.93
C GLU A 124 -0.05 -19.97 -5.09
N TYR A 125 1.15 -19.59 -4.61
CA TYR A 125 1.71 -18.24 -4.75
C TYR A 125 3.17 -18.31 -5.23
N ASP A 126 3.43 -17.92 -6.47
CA ASP A 126 4.79 -17.63 -6.93
C ASP A 126 5.05 -16.13 -6.85
N ALA A 127 5.95 -15.73 -5.95
CA ALA A 127 6.36 -14.34 -5.78
C ALA A 127 7.18 -13.79 -6.97
N ASN A 128 7.61 -14.64 -7.91
CA ASN A 128 8.43 -14.28 -9.05
C ASN A 128 7.65 -14.16 -10.37
N ASP A 129 6.40 -14.61 -10.42
CA ASP A 129 5.56 -14.46 -11.61
C ASP A 129 4.95 -13.05 -11.66
N GLU A 130 5.46 -12.20 -12.56
CA GLU A 130 4.95 -10.83 -12.74
C GLU A 130 3.59 -10.76 -13.46
N LEU A 131 3.14 -11.87 -14.07
CA LEU A 131 1.84 -11.98 -14.73
C LEU A 131 0.79 -12.64 -13.83
N VAL A 132 1.14 -12.97 -12.58
CA VAL A 132 0.19 -13.52 -11.61
C VAL A 132 -0.99 -12.58 -11.44
N ILE A 133 -2.18 -13.12 -11.68
CA ILE A 133 -3.43 -12.37 -11.53
C ILE A 133 -3.93 -12.60 -10.11
N GLU A 134 -4.16 -11.50 -9.42
CA GLU A 134 -4.69 -11.51 -8.06
C GLU A 134 -6.19 -11.17 -8.06
N GLY A 135 -6.86 -11.65 -7.01
CA GLY A 135 -8.23 -11.25 -6.69
C GLY A 135 -8.36 -9.77 -6.31
N PRO A 136 -9.59 -9.30 -6.04
CA PRO A 136 -9.81 -7.94 -5.52
C PRO A 136 -9.08 -7.74 -4.19
N ALA A 137 -8.74 -6.48 -3.86
CA ALA A 137 -8.29 -6.16 -2.50
C ALA A 137 -9.42 -6.53 -1.52
N THR A 138 -9.08 -7.23 -0.45
CA THR A 138 -10.02 -7.52 0.64
C THR A 138 -9.51 -6.86 1.92
N GLY A 139 -10.37 -6.05 2.53
CA GLY A 139 -10.05 -5.33 3.77
C GLY A 139 -9.28 -4.01 3.62
N ALA A 140 -9.19 -3.29 4.74
CA ALA A 140 -8.46 -2.04 4.85
C ALA A 140 -6.95 -2.27 4.83
N HIS A 141 -6.29 -1.85 3.74
CA HIS A 141 -4.84 -1.73 3.64
C HIS A 141 -4.47 -0.25 3.86
N ASN A 142 -3.48 0.03 4.72
CA ASN A 142 -3.24 1.40 5.17
C ASN A 142 -1.89 1.93 4.70
N GLY A 143 -1.91 3.06 4.00
CA GLY A 143 -0.76 3.95 3.84
C GLY A 143 -1.02 5.22 4.62
N THR A 144 -0.09 5.64 5.48
CA THR A 144 -0.24 6.90 6.22
C THR A 144 0.80 7.94 5.80
N ASN A 145 0.60 9.22 6.16
CA ASN A 145 1.63 10.26 6.25
C ASN A 145 1.36 11.13 7.50
N LYS A 146 2.21 11.08 8.56
CA LYS A 146 2.01 11.92 9.75
C LYS A 146 3.26 12.64 10.28
N PRO A 147 3.09 13.86 10.84
CA PRO A 147 4.21 14.74 11.16
C PRO A 147 4.42 15.02 12.67
N ASP A 148 4.04 14.18 13.64
CA ASP A 148 4.30 14.56 15.05
C ASP A 148 4.30 13.49 16.19
N SER A 149 4.66 12.21 15.96
CA SER A 149 4.84 11.25 17.08
C SER A 149 6.33 11.06 17.42
N ARG A 150 6.68 11.12 18.73
CA ARG A 150 8.07 11.04 19.25
C ARG A 150 8.44 9.67 19.82
N PHE A 151 7.69 8.62 19.50
CA PHE A 151 7.94 7.28 19.99
C PHE A 151 7.81 6.29 18.83
N TYR A 152 8.83 5.43 18.65
CA TYR A 152 8.96 4.36 17.66
C TYR A 152 8.38 4.65 16.27
N GLN A 153 9.23 5.25 15.44
CA GLN A 153 8.89 5.75 14.13
C GLN A 153 8.91 4.63 13.10
N ALA A 154 7.76 3.99 12.94
CA ALA A 154 7.46 3.09 11.85
C ALA A 154 6.09 3.42 11.28
N ASP A 155 5.70 4.68 11.21
CA ASP A 155 4.45 5.03 10.58
C ASP A 155 4.69 5.07 9.07
N LEU A 156 3.66 4.77 8.28
CA LEU A 156 3.61 4.87 6.82
C LEU A 156 4.15 3.63 6.09
N ALA A 157 3.25 2.67 5.89
CA ALA A 157 3.07 1.80 4.72
C ALA A 157 2.27 0.57 5.19
N ASP A 158 1.91 -0.29 4.24
CA ASP A 158 1.85 -1.73 4.54
C ASP A 158 3.21 -2.25 5.09
N LEU A 159 4.25 -1.42 5.29
CA LEU A 159 5.59 -1.74 5.76
C LEU A 159 5.92 -0.87 6.98
N THR A 160 6.62 -1.42 7.97
CA THR A 160 7.28 -0.57 8.99
C THR A 160 8.39 0.28 8.36
N TYR A 161 8.83 1.36 9.01
CA TYR A 161 9.96 2.17 8.50
C TYR A 161 11.21 1.31 8.25
N GLU A 162 11.50 0.39 9.17
CA GLU A 162 12.58 -0.60 9.04
C GLU A 162 12.36 -1.51 7.81
N SER A 163 11.14 -2.03 7.62
CA SER A 163 10.79 -2.88 6.48
C SER A 163 10.82 -2.11 5.16
N GLY A 164 10.38 -0.86 5.14
CA GLY A 164 10.45 0.04 3.99
C GLY A 164 11.89 0.31 3.58
N PHE A 165 12.77 0.62 4.53
CA PHE A 165 14.19 0.81 4.25
C PHE A 165 14.87 -0.47 3.75
N LYS A 166 14.59 -1.62 4.39
CA LYS A 166 15.07 -2.94 3.92
C LYS A 166 14.60 -3.25 2.51
N MET A 167 13.32 -2.97 2.21
CA MET A 167 12.75 -3.16 0.87
C MET A 167 13.48 -2.29 -0.15
N VAL A 168 13.61 -0.99 0.10
CA VAL A 168 14.36 -0.06 -0.76
C VAL A 168 15.79 -0.56 -0.97
N TRP A 169 16.48 -0.93 0.11
CA TRP A 169 17.83 -1.47 0.05
C TRP A 169 17.89 -2.68 -0.88
N HIS A 170 17.03 -3.67 -0.71
CA HIS A 170 17.07 -4.89 -1.52
C HIS A 170 16.72 -4.67 -2.99
N ARG A 171 15.95 -3.61 -3.33
CA ARG A 171 15.43 -3.38 -4.69
C ARG A 171 16.29 -2.45 -5.52
N LEU A 172 17.02 -1.54 -4.88
CA LEU A 172 17.99 -0.70 -5.59
C LEU A 172 19.20 -1.52 -6.05
N GLN A 173 19.77 -1.16 -7.21
CA GLN A 173 21.06 -1.67 -7.66
C GLN A 173 22.19 -1.09 -6.79
N PRO A 174 23.35 -1.78 -6.66
CA PRO A 174 24.46 -1.30 -5.82
C PRO A 174 24.89 0.14 -6.08
N GLU A 175 24.92 0.56 -7.35
CA GLU A 175 25.32 1.92 -7.76
C GLU A 175 24.28 2.96 -7.32
N ASP A 176 22.99 2.63 -7.46
CA ASP A 176 21.89 3.47 -7.01
C ASP A 176 21.87 3.57 -5.48
N ARG A 177 22.19 2.48 -4.76
CA ARG A 177 22.34 2.49 -3.30
C ARG A 177 23.42 3.47 -2.86
N ALA A 178 24.62 3.35 -3.45
CA ALA A 178 25.75 4.21 -3.13
C ALA A 178 25.47 5.69 -3.42
N LYS A 179 24.66 5.97 -4.45
CA LYS A 179 24.32 7.33 -4.86
C LYS A 179 23.18 7.96 -4.06
N TYR A 180 22.11 7.23 -3.79
CA TYR A 180 20.86 7.79 -3.26
C TYR A 180 20.61 7.46 -1.78
N LEU A 181 21.20 6.40 -1.21
CA LEU A 181 21.08 6.08 0.22
C LEU A 181 22.07 6.87 1.08
N ARG A 182 22.08 8.19 0.90
CA ARG A 182 22.92 9.14 1.65
C ARG A 182 22.14 10.43 1.94
N PRO A 183 22.56 11.24 2.93
CA PRO A 183 21.89 12.50 3.24
C PRO A 183 21.74 13.40 2.01
N GLY A 184 20.60 14.08 1.91
CA GLY A 184 20.26 14.97 0.79
C GLY A 184 19.23 14.41 -0.19
N TYR A 185 18.89 13.12 -0.10
CA TYR A 185 17.80 12.51 -0.86
C TYR A 185 16.62 12.13 0.06
N ARG A 186 15.40 12.38 -0.40
CA ARG A 186 14.16 11.86 0.19
C ARG A 186 13.74 10.64 -0.62
N ILE A 187 13.51 9.53 0.05
CA ILE A 187 13.07 8.29 -0.58
C ILE A 187 11.62 8.05 -0.20
N ARG A 188 10.79 7.79 -1.20
CA ARG A 188 9.38 7.44 -1.03
C ARG A 188 9.08 6.13 -1.73
N VAL A 189 8.25 5.30 -1.11
CA VAL A 189 7.58 4.18 -1.77
C VAL A 189 6.15 4.61 -2.00
N ILE A 190 5.73 4.53 -3.26
CA ILE A 190 4.46 5.06 -3.73
C ILE A 190 3.79 3.97 -4.54
N ASN A 191 2.53 3.70 -4.23
CA ASN A 191 1.69 2.83 -5.03
C ASN A 191 0.92 3.67 -6.04
N THR A 192 0.78 3.12 -7.24
CA THR A 192 -0.12 3.63 -8.27
C THR A 192 -1.23 2.61 -8.51
N TRP A 193 -2.48 3.07 -8.59
CA TRP A 193 -3.61 2.20 -8.93
C TRP A 193 -4.38 2.79 -10.09
N ARG A 194 -4.67 1.98 -11.11
CA ARG A 194 -5.31 2.42 -12.33
C ARG A 194 -6.34 1.37 -12.78
N PRO A 195 -7.58 1.76 -13.10
CA PRO A 195 -8.50 0.88 -13.79
C PRO A 195 -8.07 0.72 -15.26
N LEU A 196 -8.19 -0.49 -15.79
CA LEU A 196 -7.86 -0.79 -17.20
C LEU A 196 -9.05 -0.61 -18.14
N ASN A 197 -10.26 -0.52 -17.61
CA ASN A 197 -11.48 -0.14 -18.31
C ASN A 197 -11.63 1.38 -18.40
N ASP A 198 -12.41 1.84 -19.38
CA ASP A 198 -12.63 3.28 -19.62
C ASP A 198 -13.26 4.00 -18.42
N THR A 199 -14.18 3.32 -17.74
CA THR A 199 -14.82 3.82 -16.52
C THR A 199 -15.05 2.67 -15.57
N LEU A 200 -14.57 2.82 -14.34
CA LEU A 200 -14.78 1.89 -13.25
C LEU A 200 -16.17 2.08 -12.65
N GLU A 201 -17.00 1.03 -12.71
CA GLU A 201 -18.36 1.03 -12.16
C GLU A 201 -18.54 0.00 -11.03
N ASP A 202 -17.59 -0.91 -10.86
CA ASP A 202 -17.60 -2.00 -9.90
C ASP A 202 -16.32 -2.03 -9.04
N ARG A 203 -16.48 -2.38 -7.75
CA ARG A 203 -15.39 -2.49 -6.76
C ARG A 203 -14.36 -1.35 -6.81
N PRO A 204 -14.79 -0.08 -6.62
CA PRO A 204 -13.86 1.04 -6.56
C PRO A 204 -12.88 0.89 -5.40
N LEU A 205 -11.64 1.37 -5.61
CA LEU A 205 -10.67 1.49 -4.53
C LEU A 205 -11.05 2.67 -3.64
N ALA A 206 -11.16 2.41 -2.34
CA ALA A 206 -11.29 3.44 -1.31
C ALA A 206 -9.94 3.67 -0.61
N LEU A 207 -9.65 4.92 -0.28
CA LEU A 207 -8.44 5.38 0.40
C LEU A 207 -8.82 6.07 1.72
N CYS A 208 -8.12 5.75 2.80
CA CYS A 208 -8.32 6.36 4.10
C CYS A 208 -7.45 7.61 4.25
N ASP A 209 -8.03 8.73 4.71
CA ASP A 209 -7.28 9.93 5.08
C ASP A 209 -6.38 9.63 6.26
N SER A 210 -5.08 9.50 5.96
CA SER A 210 -4.06 9.17 6.94
C SER A 210 -4.00 10.10 8.14
N ARG A 211 -4.48 11.35 8.02
CA ARG A 211 -4.55 12.31 9.13
C ARG A 211 -5.54 11.84 10.21
N THR A 212 -6.52 11.01 9.83
CA THR A 212 -7.58 10.49 10.69
C THR A 212 -7.29 9.14 11.34
N VAL A 213 -6.25 8.45 10.86
CA VAL A 213 -5.78 7.20 11.46
C VAL A 213 -4.97 7.52 12.71
N MET A 214 -5.35 6.95 13.85
CA MET A 214 -4.61 7.09 15.11
C MET A 214 -3.55 6.00 15.25
N ASP A 215 -2.50 6.25 16.02
CA ASP A 215 -1.42 5.27 16.26
C ASP A 215 -1.99 3.96 16.85
N ASP A 216 -3.01 4.06 17.73
CA ASP A 216 -3.71 2.93 18.34
C ASP A 216 -4.65 2.16 17.37
N ASP A 217 -4.86 2.69 16.16
CA ASP A 217 -5.58 1.99 15.10
C ASP A 217 -4.65 1.06 14.32
N LEU A 218 -3.33 1.21 14.45
CA LEU A 218 -2.34 0.44 13.71
C LEU A 218 -1.78 -0.69 14.57
N LYS A 219 -1.78 -1.91 14.03
CA LYS A 219 -1.10 -3.05 14.66
C LYS A 219 -0.01 -3.59 13.75
N VAL A 220 1.20 -3.62 14.30
CA VAL A 220 2.35 -4.28 13.68
C VAL A 220 2.05 -5.77 13.62
N SER A 221 2.19 -6.34 12.44
CA SER A 221 2.03 -7.77 12.19
C SER A 221 3.29 -8.33 11.55
N ASP A 222 3.70 -9.49 12.02
CA ASP A 222 4.84 -10.20 11.46
C ASP A 222 4.43 -10.89 10.15
N ARG A 223 5.18 -10.62 9.08
CA ARG A 223 5.09 -11.33 7.80
C ARG A 223 6.27 -12.27 7.71
N VAL A 224 6.01 -13.55 7.97
CA VAL A 224 7.05 -14.57 8.10
C VAL A 224 7.19 -15.33 6.78
N PHE A 225 8.43 -15.49 6.32
CA PHE A 225 8.80 -16.36 5.21
C PHE A 225 9.63 -17.53 5.76
N PRO A 226 9.01 -18.70 6.01
CA PRO A 226 9.66 -19.82 6.70
C PRO A 226 10.98 -20.26 6.06
N THR A 227 11.02 -20.37 4.73
CA THR A 227 12.21 -20.85 3.99
C THR A 227 13.42 -19.93 4.02
N HIS A 228 13.24 -18.63 4.27
CA HIS A 228 14.32 -17.66 4.15
C HIS A 228 14.75 -17.05 5.49
N GLY A 229 14.08 -17.42 6.60
CA GLY A 229 14.31 -16.83 7.91
C GLY A 229 14.11 -15.30 7.94
N LYS A 230 13.43 -14.75 6.93
CA LYS A 230 13.18 -13.32 6.78
C LYS A 230 11.80 -13.01 7.34
N SER A 231 11.75 -12.05 8.24
CA SER A 231 10.52 -11.38 8.64
C SER A 231 10.48 -9.99 8.02
N GLY A 232 9.36 -9.67 7.40
CA GLY A 232 8.93 -8.29 7.22
C GLY A 232 7.90 -7.96 8.29
N GLU A 233 7.66 -6.68 8.52
CA GLU A 233 6.56 -6.23 9.37
C GLU A 233 5.58 -5.44 8.51
N LEU A 234 4.29 -5.75 8.64
CA LEU A 234 3.19 -5.01 8.03
C LEU A 234 2.36 -4.30 9.09
N TYR A 235 1.58 -3.30 8.69
CA TYR A 235 0.49 -2.81 9.52
C TYR A 235 -0.84 -3.34 9.06
N PHE A 236 -1.68 -3.69 10.04
CA PHE A 236 -3.10 -3.83 9.84
C PHE A 236 -3.86 -2.72 10.56
N LEU A 237 -4.95 -2.28 9.93
CA LEU A 237 -5.82 -1.23 10.45
C LEU A 237 -6.95 -1.83 11.29
N GLN A 238 -7.09 -1.38 12.52
CA GLN A 238 -8.22 -1.62 13.39
C GLN A 238 -9.25 -0.50 13.19
N TYR A 239 -10.54 -0.84 13.37
CA TYR A 239 -11.60 0.14 13.17
C TYR A 239 -11.51 1.30 14.17
N ASN A 240 -11.77 2.50 13.66
CA ASN A 240 -12.02 3.70 14.44
C ASN A 240 -13.05 4.57 13.72
N PRO A 241 -14.15 4.98 14.38
CA PRO A 241 -15.19 5.82 13.76
C PRO A 241 -14.68 7.20 13.31
N GLY A 242 -13.51 7.65 13.77
CA GLY A 242 -12.86 8.87 13.31
C GLY A 242 -12.21 8.77 11.93
N GLN A 243 -12.02 7.55 11.41
CA GLN A 243 -11.42 7.30 10.10
C GLN A 243 -12.31 7.84 8.98
N ARG A 244 -11.73 8.65 8.08
CA ARG A 244 -12.43 9.18 6.91
C ARG A 244 -11.96 8.50 5.64
N TRP A 245 -12.92 8.02 4.86
CA TRP A 245 -12.68 7.22 3.67
C TRP A 245 -13.17 7.96 2.43
N TYR A 246 -12.40 7.81 1.35
CA TYR A 246 -12.66 8.48 0.10
C TYR A 246 -12.50 7.55 -1.08
N TRP A 247 -13.31 7.73 -2.11
CA TRP A 247 -13.24 6.99 -3.37
C TRP A 247 -13.38 7.96 -4.53
N LEU A 248 -13.22 7.47 -5.76
CA LEU A 248 -13.44 8.29 -6.95
C LEU A 248 -14.58 7.69 -7.78
N GLU A 249 -15.73 8.37 -7.79
CA GLU A 249 -16.91 7.87 -8.52
C GLU A 249 -16.60 7.76 -10.03
N ARG A 250 -16.97 6.67 -10.70
CA ARG A 250 -16.73 6.51 -12.15
C ARG A 250 -15.27 6.84 -12.55
N GLN A 251 -14.31 6.38 -11.74
CA GLN A 251 -12.89 6.61 -12.00
C GLN A 251 -12.52 6.17 -13.41
N ARG A 252 -11.90 7.08 -14.18
CA ARG A 252 -11.43 6.77 -15.53
C ARG A 252 -10.02 6.17 -15.49
N SER A 253 -9.65 5.43 -16.54
CA SER A 253 -8.27 4.94 -16.73
C SER A 253 -7.23 6.07 -16.84
N THR A 254 -7.69 7.30 -17.13
CA THR A 254 -6.89 8.53 -17.14
C THR A 254 -6.72 9.19 -15.77
N GLU A 255 -7.36 8.65 -14.73
CA GLU A 255 -7.35 9.16 -13.36
C GLU A 255 -6.65 8.18 -12.41
N PRO A 256 -5.36 7.83 -12.62
CA PRO A 256 -4.70 6.88 -11.73
C PRO A 256 -4.55 7.47 -10.32
N PHE A 257 -4.83 6.66 -9.32
CA PHE A 257 -4.48 6.98 -7.94
C PHE A 257 -2.97 6.88 -7.73
N VAL A 258 -2.48 7.74 -6.86
CA VAL A 258 -1.12 7.73 -6.36
C VAL A 258 -1.21 7.87 -4.84
N PHE A 259 -0.69 6.91 -4.10
CA PHE A 259 -0.77 6.91 -2.65
C PHE A 259 0.52 6.44 -2.02
N LEU A 260 0.90 7.11 -0.95
CA LEU A 260 2.14 6.91 -0.24
C LEU A 260 2.03 5.64 0.61
N THR A 261 3.05 4.81 0.51
CA THR A 261 3.30 3.78 1.49
C THR A 261 4.40 4.26 2.41
N PHE A 262 5.65 4.46 1.96
CA PHE A 262 6.78 4.82 2.84
C PHE A 262 7.44 6.15 2.49
N ASP A 263 7.98 6.87 3.48
CA ASP A 263 8.74 8.12 3.28
C ASP A 263 9.84 8.33 4.32
N THR A 264 11.09 8.50 3.88
CA THR A 264 12.23 8.75 4.80
C THR A 264 12.16 10.09 5.53
N MET A 265 11.34 11.02 5.04
CA MET A 265 11.15 12.35 5.64
C MET A 265 9.81 12.48 6.37
N ALA A 266 9.05 11.39 6.51
CA ALA A 266 8.01 11.30 7.52
C ALA A 266 8.66 11.57 8.88
N LYS A 267 8.24 12.63 9.57
CA LYS A 267 9.10 13.34 10.54
C LYS A 267 9.73 12.45 11.61
N ARG A 268 11.06 12.38 11.60
CA ARG A 268 11.94 12.21 12.77
C ARG A 268 12.04 13.52 13.55
N ASN A 269 11.05 13.78 14.42
CA ASN A 269 11.02 15.00 15.23
C ASN A 269 11.81 14.80 16.54
N MET A 270 13.12 15.07 16.55
CA MET A 270 13.82 15.56 17.74
C MET A 270 14.96 16.54 17.40
N ALA A 271 14.74 17.80 17.79
CA ALA A 271 15.71 18.77 18.32
C ALA A 271 16.97 19.12 17.50
N LYS A 272 16.99 20.32 16.90
CA LYS A 272 17.65 21.51 17.49
C LYS A 272 17.55 22.70 16.51
N ARG A 273 16.80 23.72 16.93
CA ARG A 273 17.20 25.11 16.67
C ARG A 273 18.47 25.35 17.51
N GLY A 274 19.50 25.84 16.85
CA GLY A 274 20.76 26.34 17.39
C GLY A 274 21.48 27.05 16.24
#